data_AF-A0A101RMC0-F1
#
_entry.id   AF-A0A101RMC0-F1
#
_cell.length_a   1.000
_cell.length_b   1.000
_cell.length_c   1.000
_cell.angle_alpha   90.00
_cell.angle_beta   90.00
_cell.angle_gamma   90.00
#
_symmetry.space_group_name_H-M   'P 1'
#
loop_
_entity.id
_entity.type
_entity.pdbx_description
1 polymer ?
#
loop_
_entity_poly.entity_id
_entity_poly.type
_entity_poly.pdbx_seq_one_letter_code
_entity_poly.pdbx_strand_id
1 'polypeptide(L)'
;MFPGDERLEPVWAELNRRRAVAFVHPNAIASPQLGLPAPLSDGAFETARSVVDMLYAGVFRRYPDLTVILAHAGGALPAMSGRLEQRGAEPWVPNAQNITRDEIREHLARLYLDTGNAGADASLAPALAMVPRDHLIYGSDSGARCNTDETSATNIRALRDSRVLVDGEADQLGHRGWDLFPTSQPPRRQKLNRLSSRQPPAASRQPPETGSGPAAQHDLLAFTRSRARSGGRSGRTIRRSG
;
A
#
# COMPACT_ATOMS: atom_id res chain seq x y z
N MET A 1 13.13 14.03 14.32
CA MET A 1 12.66 13.28 15.51
C MET A 1 11.90 12.08 14.99
N PHE A 2 12.30 10.87 15.38
CA PHE A 2 11.59 9.65 14.98
C PHE A 2 10.57 9.23 16.07
N PRO A 3 9.62 8.33 15.75
CA PRO A 3 8.52 7.98 16.65
C PRO A 3 8.92 7.26 17.96
N GLY A 4 10.10 6.65 18.05
CA GLY A 4 10.65 6.01 19.24
C GLY A 4 11.35 6.96 20.21
N ASP A 5 11.40 8.27 19.91
CA ASP A 5 11.93 9.29 20.82
C ASP A 5 11.11 9.36 22.12
N GLU A 6 11.79 9.38 23.28
CA GLU A 6 11.17 9.36 24.61
C GLU A 6 10.18 10.52 24.83
N ARG A 7 10.34 11.64 24.12
CA ARG A 7 9.40 12.77 24.19
C ARG A 7 8.00 12.41 23.70
N LEU A 8 7.85 11.34 22.94
CA LEU A 8 6.57 10.83 22.45
C LEU A 8 5.96 9.76 23.37
N GLU A 9 6.66 9.32 24.43
CA GLU A 9 6.15 8.34 25.40
C GLU A 9 4.78 8.73 25.99
N PRO A 10 4.50 10.00 26.37
CA PRO A 10 3.16 10.39 26.84
C PRO A 10 2.07 10.23 25.76
N VAL A 11 2.43 10.41 24.49
CA VAL A 11 1.50 10.26 23.35
C VAL A 11 1.17 8.78 23.16
N TRP A 12 2.19 7.92 23.14
CA TRP A 12 1.98 6.48 23.00
C TRP A 12 1.19 5.88 24.16
N ALA A 13 1.48 6.30 25.39
CA ALA A 13 0.72 5.89 26.56
C ALA A 13 -0.76 6.24 26.44
N GLU A 14 -1.09 7.45 25.99
CA GLU A 14 -2.48 7.88 25.84
C GLU A 14 -3.19 7.17 24.68
N LEU A 15 -2.52 6.99 23.54
CA LEU A 15 -3.07 6.24 22.41
C LEU A 15 -3.33 4.78 22.79
N ASN A 16 -2.40 4.14 23.50
CA ASN A 16 -2.57 2.78 24.02
C ASN A 16 -3.75 2.68 24.99
N ARG A 17 -3.84 3.60 25.96
CA ARG A 17 -4.94 3.63 26.95
C ARG A 17 -6.32 3.71 26.27
N ARG A 18 -6.40 4.37 25.12
CA ARG A 18 -7.61 4.49 24.31
C ARG A 18 -7.83 3.33 23.33
N ARG A 19 -6.88 2.39 23.22
CA ARG A 19 -6.84 1.38 22.15
C ARG A 19 -6.95 2.02 20.76
N ALA A 20 -6.25 3.14 20.59
CA ALA A 20 -6.36 3.95 19.40
C ALA A 20 -5.70 3.28 18.19
N VAL A 21 -6.19 3.65 17.01
CA VAL A 21 -5.56 3.35 15.73
C VAL A 21 -4.72 4.55 15.33
N ALA A 22 -3.41 4.36 15.24
CA ALA A 22 -2.44 5.37 14.83
C ALA A 22 -2.00 5.14 13.39
N PHE A 23 -2.08 6.17 12.55
CA PHE A 23 -1.62 6.13 11.17
C PHE A 23 -0.23 6.77 11.06
N VAL A 24 0.75 6.01 10.60
CA VAL A 24 2.13 6.47 10.38
C VAL A 24 2.35 6.69 8.90
N HIS A 25 2.54 7.95 8.54
CA HIS A 25 2.75 8.42 7.17
C HIS A 25 4.14 9.06 7.06
N PRO A 26 4.85 8.91 5.92
CA PRO A 26 6.11 9.59 5.70
C PRO A 26 5.96 11.12 5.69
N ASN A 27 7.00 11.85 6.06
CA ASN A 27 7.03 13.29 5.96
C ASN A 27 7.07 13.72 4.49
N ALA A 28 5.93 14.18 3.99
CA ALA A 28 5.77 14.67 2.62
C ALA A 28 6.57 15.95 2.29
N ILE A 29 7.19 16.59 3.29
CA ILE A 29 7.94 17.85 3.16
C ILE A 29 9.45 17.62 3.40
N ALA A 30 9.89 16.37 3.50
CA ALA A 30 11.31 16.06 3.60
C ALA A 30 12.08 16.60 2.38
N SER A 31 13.30 17.12 2.61
CA SER A 31 14.15 17.62 1.55
C SER A 31 14.46 16.51 0.53
N PRO A 32 14.33 16.78 -0.78
CA PRO A 32 14.71 15.84 -1.83
C PRO A 32 16.09 15.23 -1.58
N GLN A 33 16.19 13.90 -1.58
CA GLN A 33 17.48 13.24 -1.74
C GLN A 33 17.69 12.92 -3.23
N LEU A 34 18.95 12.87 -3.65
CA LEU A 34 19.33 12.53 -5.03
C LEU A 34 18.69 13.45 -6.10
N GLY A 35 18.22 14.64 -5.73
CA GLY A 35 17.51 15.56 -6.62
C GLY A 35 16.11 15.10 -7.03
N LEU A 36 15.53 14.09 -6.35
CA LEU A 36 14.23 13.52 -6.67
C LEU A 36 13.18 13.83 -5.58
N PRO A 37 11.89 13.98 -5.94
CA PRO A 37 10.83 14.14 -4.95
C PRO A 37 10.77 12.96 -3.96
N ALA A 38 10.63 13.28 -2.67
CA ALA A 38 10.63 12.30 -1.58
C ALA A 38 9.64 11.12 -1.75
N PRO A 39 8.42 11.30 -2.31
CA PRO A 39 7.48 10.18 -2.50
C PRO A 39 7.99 9.05 -3.40
N LEU A 40 9.00 9.28 -4.25
CA LEU A 40 9.52 8.25 -5.15
C LEU A 40 10.38 7.19 -4.43
N SER A 41 11.00 7.54 -3.30
CA SER A 41 11.94 6.64 -2.62
C SER A 41 12.06 6.94 -1.13
N ASP A 42 12.41 8.18 -0.77
CA ASP A 42 12.78 8.52 0.60
C ASP A 42 11.66 8.30 1.60
N GLY A 43 10.41 8.58 1.22
CA GLY A 43 9.24 8.33 2.09
C GLY A 43 9.07 6.86 2.43
N ALA A 44 9.36 5.95 1.49
CA ALA A 44 9.29 4.51 1.74
C ALA A 44 10.34 4.06 2.77
N PHE A 45 11.56 4.62 2.69
CA PHE A 45 12.62 4.33 3.66
C PHE A 45 12.41 5.03 5.01
N GLU A 46 11.84 6.23 5.03
CA GLU A 46 11.50 6.94 6.26
C GLU A 46 10.45 6.17 7.06
N THR A 47 9.41 5.66 6.39
CA THR A 47 8.38 4.80 7.02
C THR A 47 9.04 3.59 7.68
N ALA A 48 9.95 2.93 6.97
CA ALA A 48 10.68 1.79 7.51
C ALA A 48 11.57 2.15 8.72
N ARG A 49 12.31 3.26 8.62
CA ARG A 49 13.14 3.76 9.74
C ARG A 49 12.30 4.09 10.96
N SER A 50 11.12 4.68 10.76
CA SER A 50 10.19 5.04 11.83
C SER A 50 9.74 3.80 12.62
N VAL A 51 9.40 2.72 11.93
CA VAL A 51 9.00 1.47 12.58
C VAL A 51 10.18 0.76 13.24
N VAL A 52 11.34 0.73 12.60
CA VAL A 52 12.57 0.16 13.18
C VAL A 52 12.97 0.92 14.45
N ASP A 53 12.84 2.25 14.44
CA ASP A 53 13.08 3.10 15.60
C ASP A 53 12.12 2.75 16.75
N MET A 54 10.81 2.68 16.49
CA MET A 54 9.80 2.25 17.48
C MET A 54 10.09 0.85 18.04
N LEU A 55 10.50 -0.08 17.17
CA LEU A 55 10.82 -1.46 17.52
C LEU A 55 11.96 -1.53 18.53
N TYR A 56 13.12 -0.93 18.21
CA TYR A 56 14.29 -0.95 19.10
C TYR A 56 14.16 0.00 20.29
N ALA A 57 13.29 1.01 20.22
CA ALA A 57 12.89 1.81 21.37
C ALA A 57 11.91 1.05 22.30
N GLY A 58 11.42 -0.13 21.92
CA GLY A 58 10.54 -0.98 22.73
C GLY A 58 9.09 -0.48 22.82
N VAL A 59 8.66 0.39 21.90
CA VAL A 59 7.33 1.01 21.89
C VAL A 59 6.25 -0.07 21.79
N PHE A 60 6.37 -1.01 20.85
CA PHE A 60 5.38 -2.07 20.65
C PHE A 60 5.23 -3.01 21.85
N ARG A 61 6.32 -3.24 22.60
CA ARG A 61 6.29 -4.04 23.83
C ARG A 61 5.58 -3.30 24.97
N ARG A 62 5.84 -2.01 25.15
CA ARG A 62 5.22 -1.19 26.20
C ARG A 62 3.75 -0.86 25.92
N TYR A 63 3.37 -0.80 24.64
CA TYR A 63 2.05 -0.37 24.20
C TYR A 63 1.35 -1.42 23.33
N PRO A 64 0.96 -2.57 23.93
CA PRO A 64 0.39 -3.68 23.19
C PRO A 64 -1.08 -3.48 22.78
N ASP A 65 -1.80 -2.47 23.27
CA ASP A 65 -3.17 -2.16 22.85
C ASP A 65 -3.20 -1.13 21.70
N LEU A 66 -2.05 -0.59 21.29
CA LEU A 66 -1.94 0.33 20.15
C LEU A 66 -2.08 -0.45 18.83
N THR A 67 -2.97 0.02 17.96
CA THR A 67 -3.03 -0.45 16.56
C THR A 67 -2.30 0.55 15.68
N VAL A 68 -1.36 0.09 14.86
CA VAL A 68 -0.58 0.95 13.95
C VAL A 68 -0.86 0.56 12.51
N ILE A 69 -1.26 1.55 11.70
CA ILE A 69 -1.39 1.45 10.25
C ILE A 69 -0.22 2.19 9.61
N LEU A 70 0.47 1.55 8.67
CA LEU A 70 1.50 2.18 7.84
C LEU A 70 0.95 2.54 6.47
N ALA A 71 1.31 3.72 6.00
CA ALA A 71 1.01 4.16 4.65
C ALA A 71 1.77 3.32 3.59
N HIS A 72 1.22 3.28 2.38
CA HIS A 72 1.88 2.84 1.15
C HIS A 72 2.44 1.41 1.21
N ALA A 73 1.60 0.48 1.66
CA ALA A 73 1.94 -0.92 1.92
C ALA A 73 3.12 -1.11 2.89
N GLY A 74 3.40 -0.13 3.77
CA GLY A 74 4.52 -0.15 4.71
C GLY A 74 5.85 0.38 4.11
N GLY A 75 5.81 0.95 2.91
CA GLY A 75 7.00 1.47 2.24
C GLY A 75 8.06 0.39 2.00
N ALA A 76 9.30 0.66 2.40
CA ALA A 76 10.41 -0.28 2.23
C ALA A 76 10.44 -1.39 3.29
N LEU A 77 9.66 -1.27 4.38
CA LEU A 77 9.74 -2.15 5.54
C LEU A 77 9.47 -3.62 5.19
N PRO A 78 8.41 -3.99 4.44
CA PRO A 78 8.11 -5.40 4.21
C PRO A 78 9.19 -6.13 3.41
N ALA A 79 9.87 -5.44 2.49
CA ALA A 79 10.99 -6.02 1.77
C ALA A 79 12.23 -6.26 2.67
N MET A 80 12.31 -5.57 3.81
CA MET A 80 13.40 -5.68 4.77
C MET A 80 13.06 -6.54 5.99
N SER A 81 11.80 -6.96 6.17
CA SER A 81 11.34 -7.68 7.38
C SER A 81 12.15 -8.94 7.65
N GLY A 82 12.37 -9.79 6.64
CA GLY A 82 13.18 -11.00 6.77
C GLY A 82 14.64 -10.71 7.16
N ARG A 83 15.19 -9.57 6.74
CA ARG A 83 16.53 -9.13 7.18
C ARG A 83 16.52 -8.77 8.66
N LEU A 84 15.49 -8.06 9.14
CA LEU A 84 15.34 -7.73 10.56
C LEU A 84 15.18 -8.98 11.41
N GLU A 85 14.37 -9.96 10.99
CA GLU A 85 14.24 -11.23 11.72
C GLU A 85 15.56 -12.03 11.78
N GLN A 86 16.27 -12.08 10.66
CA GLN A 86 17.52 -12.86 10.55
C GLN A 86 18.74 -12.17 11.15
N ARG A 87 18.75 -10.85 11.29
CA ARG A 87 19.95 -10.10 11.71
C ARG A 87 19.73 -9.15 12.89
N GLY A 88 18.49 -8.80 13.21
CA GLY A 88 18.16 -7.73 14.15
C GLY A 88 18.48 -8.02 15.61
N ALA A 89 18.62 -9.29 15.99
CA ALA A 89 19.02 -9.70 17.34
C ALA A 89 20.46 -10.25 17.41
N GLU A 90 21.30 -9.95 16.41
CA GLU A 90 22.71 -10.35 16.43
C GLU A 90 23.50 -9.52 17.47
N PRO A 91 24.59 -10.07 18.06
CA PRO A 91 25.36 -9.38 19.11
C PRO A 91 25.94 -8.00 18.72
N TRP A 92 26.13 -7.74 17.43
CA TRP A 92 26.66 -6.46 16.94
C TRP A 92 25.59 -5.37 16.78
N VAL A 93 24.30 -5.70 16.91
CA VAL A 93 23.20 -4.74 16.79
C VAL A 93 23.01 -4.01 18.12
N PRO A 94 23.07 -2.66 18.14
CA PRO A 94 22.70 -1.89 19.32
C PRO A 94 21.23 -2.14 19.67
N ASN A 95 20.98 -2.83 20.78
CA ASN A 95 19.66 -3.31 21.16
C ASN A 95 19.46 -3.17 22.68
N ALA A 96 19.39 -1.92 23.15
CA ALA A 96 19.29 -1.61 24.58
C ALA A 96 18.03 -2.23 25.25
N GLN A 97 16.98 -2.47 24.47
CA GLN A 97 15.72 -3.07 24.93
C GLN A 97 15.73 -4.60 24.88
N ASN A 98 16.82 -5.26 24.46
CA ASN A 98 16.89 -6.71 24.29
C ASN A 98 15.72 -7.27 23.46
N ILE A 99 15.35 -6.60 22.37
CA ILE A 99 14.34 -7.10 21.43
C ILE A 99 14.83 -8.42 20.83
N THR A 100 14.03 -9.48 20.97
CA THR A 100 14.32 -10.81 20.45
C THR A 100 13.86 -10.98 19.01
N ARG A 101 14.35 -12.01 18.30
CA ARG A 101 13.89 -12.31 16.92
C ARG A 101 12.39 -12.57 16.86
N ASP A 102 11.84 -13.23 17.88
CA ASP A 102 10.42 -13.55 17.92
C ASP A 102 9.59 -12.29 18.15
N GLU A 103 10.05 -11.35 18.99
CA GLU A 103 9.40 -10.04 19.14
C GLU A 103 9.47 -9.20 17.86
N ILE A 104 10.58 -9.25 17.11
CA ILE A 104 10.66 -8.59 15.80
C ILE A 104 9.56 -9.14 14.88
N ARG A 105 9.46 -10.46 14.75
CA ARG A 105 8.45 -11.11 13.91
C ARG A 105 7.03 -10.76 14.38
N GLU A 106 6.76 -10.89 15.67
CA GLU A 106 5.44 -10.63 16.26
C GLU A 106 5.03 -9.17 16.04
N HIS A 107 5.90 -8.23 16.39
CA HIS A 107 5.59 -6.81 16.29
C HIS A 107 5.38 -6.37 14.84
N LEU A 108 6.18 -6.87 13.89
CA LEU A 108 5.99 -6.58 12.47
C LEU A 108 4.69 -7.17 11.93
N ALA A 109 4.35 -8.42 12.28
CA ALA A 109 3.13 -9.08 11.84
C ALA A 109 1.86 -8.41 12.38
N ARG A 110 1.93 -7.71 13.51
CA ARG A 110 0.79 -7.01 14.11
C ARG A 110 0.42 -5.70 13.44
N LEU A 111 1.27 -5.17 12.56
CA LEU A 111 1.03 -3.91 11.86
C LEU A 111 -0.07 -4.08 10.81
N TYR A 112 -0.79 -3.00 10.56
CA TYR A 112 -1.71 -2.86 9.43
C TYR A 112 -1.04 -2.05 8.33
N LEU A 113 -1.38 -2.33 7.08
CA LEU A 113 -0.80 -1.68 5.91
C LEU A 113 -1.91 -1.18 5.01
N ASP A 114 -1.88 0.11 4.63
CA ASP A 114 -2.79 0.61 3.61
C ASP A 114 -2.26 0.35 2.19
N THR A 115 -3.12 0.50 1.18
CA THR A 115 -2.74 0.33 -0.24
C THR A 115 -2.56 1.65 -1.00
N GLY A 116 -2.46 2.79 -0.32
CA GLY A 116 -2.33 4.10 -0.96
C GLY A 116 -1.13 4.11 -1.89
N ASN A 117 -1.32 4.40 -3.18
CA ASN A 117 -0.24 4.42 -4.18
C ASN A 117 0.66 3.15 -4.21
N ALA A 118 0.21 2.01 -3.69
CA ALA A 118 1.01 0.81 -3.47
C ALA A 118 0.30 -0.49 -3.88
N GLY A 119 -0.64 -0.41 -4.83
CA GLY A 119 -1.47 -1.53 -5.29
C GLY A 119 -0.80 -2.51 -6.24
N ALA A 120 0.45 -2.28 -6.65
CA ALA A 120 1.17 -3.20 -7.53
C ALA A 120 1.69 -4.43 -6.76
N ASP A 121 1.72 -5.61 -7.41
CA ASP A 121 2.23 -6.87 -6.82
C ASP A 121 3.64 -6.71 -6.21
N ALA A 122 4.48 -5.82 -6.74
CA ALA A 122 5.82 -5.56 -6.22
C ALA A 122 5.82 -4.97 -4.80
N SER A 123 4.76 -4.26 -4.43
CA SER A 123 4.52 -3.73 -3.09
C SER A 123 3.71 -4.71 -2.24
N LEU A 124 2.68 -5.33 -2.83
CA LEU A 124 1.77 -6.22 -2.10
C LEU A 124 2.39 -7.56 -1.71
N ALA A 125 3.23 -8.16 -2.56
CA ALA A 125 3.86 -9.45 -2.27
C ALA A 125 4.71 -9.42 -0.99
N PRO A 126 5.66 -8.47 -0.81
CA PRO A 126 6.42 -8.39 0.43
C PRO A 126 5.55 -7.97 1.62
N ALA A 127 4.52 -7.13 1.42
CA ALA A 127 3.55 -6.79 2.46
C ALA A 127 2.85 -8.04 3.02
N LEU A 128 2.29 -8.88 2.16
CA LEU A 128 1.61 -10.13 2.53
C LEU A 128 2.57 -11.22 3.04
N ALA A 129 3.88 -11.08 2.82
CA ALA A 129 4.89 -11.92 3.46
C ALA A 129 5.22 -11.47 4.89
N MET A 130 4.93 -10.22 5.25
CA MET A 130 5.23 -9.64 6.56
C MET A 130 4.02 -9.68 7.50
N VAL A 131 2.83 -9.35 7.01
CA VAL A 131 1.60 -9.25 7.84
C VAL A 131 0.57 -10.29 7.42
N PRO A 132 -0.34 -10.67 8.34
CA PRO A 132 -1.55 -11.42 7.99
C PRO A 132 -2.33 -10.76 6.86
N ARG A 133 -2.99 -11.56 6.03
CA ARG A 133 -3.70 -11.06 4.83
C ARG A 133 -4.79 -10.05 5.18
N ASP A 134 -5.45 -10.20 6.32
CA ASP A 134 -6.50 -9.32 6.86
C ASP A 134 -5.97 -8.00 7.44
N HIS A 135 -4.66 -7.86 7.60
CA HIS A 135 -4.00 -6.61 8.02
C HIS A 135 -3.71 -5.66 6.85
N LEU A 136 -4.00 -6.08 5.61
CA LEU A 136 -3.97 -5.21 4.43
C LEU A 136 -5.35 -4.55 4.24
N ILE A 137 -5.37 -3.22 4.24
CA ILE A 137 -6.59 -2.39 4.13
C ILE A 137 -6.49 -1.40 2.96
N TYR A 138 -7.64 -0.91 2.48
CA TYR A 138 -7.63 0.07 1.40
C TYR A 138 -7.16 1.45 1.87
N GLY A 139 -6.24 2.04 1.12
CA GLY A 139 -5.87 3.46 1.20
C GLY A 139 -5.85 4.07 -0.20
N SER A 140 -6.29 5.33 -0.32
CA SER A 140 -6.30 6.05 -1.61
C SER A 140 -5.18 7.07 -1.74
N ASP A 141 -4.67 7.61 -0.62
CA ASP A 141 -3.75 8.76 -0.57
C ASP A 141 -4.29 10.02 -1.29
N SER A 142 -5.63 10.14 -1.40
CA SER A 142 -6.28 11.22 -2.16
C SER A 142 -6.08 12.58 -1.50
N GLY A 143 -5.82 13.61 -2.32
CA GLY A 143 -5.55 14.98 -1.86
C GLY A 143 -4.07 15.30 -1.62
N ALA A 144 -3.19 14.29 -1.63
CA ALA A 144 -1.76 14.50 -1.69
C ALA A 144 -1.36 15.15 -3.02
N ARG A 145 -0.39 16.08 -3.01
CA ARG A 145 0.08 16.77 -4.23
C ARG A 145 0.58 15.82 -5.32
N CYS A 146 1.10 14.66 -4.92
CA CYS A 146 1.60 13.62 -5.82
C CYS A 146 0.53 12.62 -6.26
N ASN A 147 -0.72 12.76 -5.82
CA ASN A 147 -1.81 11.87 -6.18
C ASN A 147 -2.90 12.60 -6.96
N THR A 148 -3.05 12.23 -8.23
CA THR A 148 -4.12 12.68 -9.13
C THR A 148 -5.21 11.61 -9.24
N ASP A 149 -6.34 11.97 -9.87
CA ASP A 149 -7.39 10.99 -10.17
C ASP A 149 -6.87 9.85 -11.06
N GLU A 150 -5.93 10.13 -11.96
CA GLU A 150 -5.33 9.13 -12.84
C GLU A 150 -4.41 8.16 -12.09
N THR A 151 -3.58 8.65 -11.17
CA THR A 151 -2.74 7.79 -10.33
C THR A 151 -3.60 6.96 -9.38
N SER A 152 -4.65 7.54 -8.80
CA SER A 152 -5.64 6.82 -7.99
C SER A 152 -6.34 5.72 -8.78
N ALA A 153 -6.80 6.01 -10.00
CA ALA A 153 -7.43 5.02 -10.86
C ALA A 153 -6.47 3.90 -11.28
N THR A 154 -5.19 4.23 -11.51
CA THR A 154 -4.14 3.25 -11.80
C THR A 154 -3.89 2.34 -10.61
N ASN A 155 -3.84 2.89 -9.39
CA ASN A 155 -3.70 2.12 -8.17
C ASN A 155 -4.87 1.14 -7.98
N ILE A 156 -6.10 1.59 -8.20
CA ILE A 156 -7.30 0.74 -8.10
C ILE A 156 -7.26 -0.40 -9.14
N ARG A 157 -6.85 -0.12 -10.38
CA ARG A 157 -6.67 -1.17 -11.40
C ARG A 157 -5.62 -2.18 -10.97
N ALA A 158 -4.46 -1.72 -10.48
CA ALA A 158 -3.40 -2.60 -10.00
C ALA A 158 -3.87 -3.54 -8.88
N LEU A 159 -4.69 -3.04 -7.94
CA LEU A 159 -5.30 -3.86 -6.88
C LEU A 159 -6.23 -4.93 -7.45
N ARG A 160 -7.10 -4.58 -8.42
CA ARG A 160 -8.05 -5.51 -9.03
C ARG A 160 -7.37 -6.56 -9.91
N ASP A 161 -6.28 -6.18 -10.57
CA ASP A 161 -5.51 -7.05 -11.46
C ASP A 161 -4.38 -7.79 -10.72
N SER A 162 -4.26 -7.61 -9.40
CA SER A 162 -3.22 -8.22 -8.58
C SER A 162 -3.29 -9.74 -8.66
N ARG A 163 -2.11 -10.39 -8.72
CA ARG A 163 -1.99 -11.85 -8.70
C ARG A 163 -1.74 -12.41 -7.30
N VAL A 164 -1.47 -11.53 -6.33
CA VAL A 164 -1.22 -11.91 -4.94
C VAL A 164 -2.43 -11.71 -4.04
N LEU A 165 -3.38 -10.86 -4.44
CA LEU A 165 -4.71 -10.81 -3.85
C LEU A 165 -5.56 -11.92 -4.48
N VAL A 166 -6.05 -12.85 -3.67
CA VAL A 166 -6.80 -14.03 -4.08
C VAL A 166 -8.25 -13.93 -3.60
N ASP A 167 -9.14 -14.83 -4.06
CA ASP A 167 -10.47 -15.03 -3.46
C ASP A 167 -11.33 -13.76 -3.24
N GLY A 168 -11.19 -12.77 -4.13
CA GLY A 168 -11.91 -11.50 -4.06
C GLY A 168 -11.42 -10.54 -2.96
N GLU A 169 -10.22 -10.76 -2.41
CA GLU A 169 -9.63 -9.92 -1.36
C GLU A 169 -9.53 -8.45 -1.76
N ALA A 170 -9.29 -8.15 -3.05
CA ALA A 170 -9.25 -6.76 -3.54
C ALA A 170 -10.55 -5.99 -3.23
N ASP A 171 -11.71 -6.65 -3.30
CA ASP A 171 -13.01 -6.04 -2.97
C ASP A 171 -13.23 -5.92 -1.46
N GLN A 172 -12.52 -6.72 -0.66
CA GLN A 172 -12.62 -6.72 0.81
C GLN A 172 -11.75 -5.67 1.48
N LEU A 173 -10.71 -5.14 0.80
CA LEU A 173 -9.77 -4.17 1.37
C LEU A 173 -10.47 -2.96 2.00
N GLY A 174 -11.53 -2.45 1.37
CA GLY A 174 -12.32 -1.34 1.90
C GLY A 174 -13.14 -1.72 3.13
N HIS A 175 -13.66 -2.94 3.17
CA HIS A 175 -14.45 -3.45 4.30
C HIS A 175 -13.59 -3.65 5.55
N ARG A 176 -12.35 -4.14 5.40
CA ARG A 176 -11.43 -4.35 6.54
C ARG A 176 -11.09 -3.05 7.28
N GLY A 177 -10.99 -1.93 6.55
CA GLY A 177 -10.78 -0.62 7.18
C GLY A 177 -11.91 -0.21 8.12
N TRP A 178 -13.13 -0.69 7.88
CA TRP A 178 -14.28 -0.38 8.73
C TRP A 178 -14.28 -1.12 10.07
N ASP A 179 -13.55 -2.22 10.19
CA ASP A 179 -13.40 -2.93 11.46
C ASP A 179 -12.50 -2.12 12.42
N LEU A 180 -11.53 -1.38 11.86
CA LEU A 180 -10.67 -0.45 12.60
C LEU A 180 -11.35 0.88 12.93
N PHE A 181 -12.30 1.31 12.08
CA PHE A 181 -13.02 2.57 12.22
C PHE A 181 -14.54 2.36 12.16
N PRO A 182 -15.14 1.74 13.20
CA PRO A 182 -16.56 1.34 13.15
C PRO A 182 -17.53 2.53 13.01
N THR A 183 -17.13 3.72 13.45
CA THR A 183 -17.93 4.96 13.28
C THR A 183 -17.97 5.46 11.84
N SER A 184 -17.05 5.01 10.99
CA SER A 184 -16.95 5.38 9.58
C SER A 184 -17.68 4.41 8.65
N GLN A 185 -18.33 3.38 9.20
CA GLN A 185 -19.11 2.42 8.43
C GLN A 185 -20.30 3.11 7.74
N PRO A 186 -20.45 2.98 6.40
CA PRO A 186 -21.65 3.45 5.75
C PRO A 186 -22.85 2.66 6.30
N PRO A 187 -24.02 3.30 6.47
CA PRO A 187 -25.21 2.61 6.94
C PRO A 187 -25.50 1.42 6.02
N ARG A 188 -25.70 0.23 6.62
CA ARG A 188 -26.05 -0.97 5.87
C ARG A 188 -27.20 -0.63 4.93
N ARG A 189 -26.96 -0.70 3.61
CA ARG A 189 -28.03 -0.57 2.62
C ARG A 189 -29.05 -1.66 2.92
N GLN A 190 -30.17 -1.30 3.56
CA GLN A 190 -31.35 -2.16 3.54
C GLN A 190 -31.67 -2.35 2.07
N LYS A 191 -31.71 -3.62 1.61
CA LYS A 191 -32.23 -3.94 0.29
C LYS A 191 -33.61 -3.29 0.21
N LEU A 192 -33.72 -2.21 -0.57
CA LEU A 192 -35.01 -1.62 -0.90
C LEU A 192 -35.76 -2.65 -1.74
N ASN A 193 -36.47 -3.55 -1.07
CA ASN A 193 -37.61 -4.22 -1.67
C ASN A 193 -38.71 -3.18 -1.81
N ARG A 194 -38.62 -2.34 -2.84
CA ARG A 194 -39.76 -1.57 -3.33
C ARG A 194 -40.11 -2.06 -4.74
N LEU A 195 -41.02 -3.04 -4.71
CA LEU A 195 -42.29 -3.04 -5.44
C LEU A 195 -42.31 -2.40 -6.83
N SER A 196 -42.63 -3.27 -7.79
CA SER A 196 -43.66 -3.04 -8.81
C SER A 196 -43.34 -2.07 -9.94
N SER A 197 -43.02 -2.67 -11.09
CA SER A 197 -43.60 -2.34 -12.41
C SER A 197 -44.31 -0.99 -12.51
N ARG A 198 -43.59 0.01 -13.00
CA ARG A 198 -44.18 1.06 -13.81
C ARG A 198 -43.41 1.17 -15.10
N GLN A 199 -44.01 0.61 -16.14
CA GLN A 199 -43.64 0.82 -17.53
C GLN A 199 -43.79 2.32 -17.83
N PRO A 200 -42.77 3.00 -18.38
CA PRO A 200 -42.93 4.40 -18.78
C PRO A 200 -43.90 4.50 -19.97
N PRO A 201 -44.72 5.57 -20.06
CA PRO A 201 -45.63 5.76 -21.18
C PRO A 201 -44.85 6.04 -22.47
N ALA A 202 -45.32 5.46 -23.57
CA ALA A 202 -44.76 5.66 -24.91
C ALA A 202 -45.31 6.95 -25.54
N ALA A 203 -44.42 7.84 -25.98
CA ALA A 203 -44.60 8.86 -27.02
C ALA A 203 -43.26 9.59 -27.19
N SER A 204 -42.77 10.02 -28.36
CA SER A 204 -43.23 9.97 -29.75
C SER A 204 -42.00 10.29 -30.60
N ARG A 205 -41.77 9.56 -31.70
CA ARG A 205 -40.64 9.79 -32.63
C ARG A 205 -40.84 11.11 -33.38
N GLN A 206 -39.83 11.98 -33.35
CA GLN A 206 -39.62 13.01 -34.38
C GLN A 206 -38.46 12.56 -35.30
N PRO A 207 -38.55 12.78 -36.62
CA PRO A 207 -37.53 12.37 -37.58
C PRO A 207 -36.28 13.30 -37.55
N PRO A 208 -35.12 12.83 -38.02
CA PRO A 208 -33.87 13.58 -37.94
C PRO A 208 -33.78 14.65 -39.05
N GLU A 209 -33.37 15.85 -38.68
CA GLU A 209 -32.94 16.86 -39.64
C GLU A 209 -31.52 16.56 -40.14
N THR A 210 -31.39 16.61 -41.46
CA THR A 210 -30.19 16.40 -42.25
C THR A 210 -29.34 17.66 -42.31
N GLY A 211 -28.06 17.57 -41.98
CA GLY A 211 -27.08 18.65 -42.18
C GLY A 211 -25.69 18.09 -42.49
N SER A 212 -25.29 18.22 -43.75
CA SER A 212 -24.07 17.73 -44.39
C SER A 212 -22.92 18.74 -44.34
N GLY A 213 -21.66 18.27 -44.19
CA GLY A 213 -20.46 18.96 -44.69
C GLY A 213 -19.17 18.73 -43.88
N PRO A 214 -17.96 18.70 -44.49
CA PRO A 214 -17.00 17.60 -44.23
C PRO A 214 -15.58 17.99 -43.74
N ALA A 215 -14.88 16.93 -43.28
CA ALA A 215 -13.46 16.56 -43.46
C ALA A 215 -12.29 17.38 -42.86
N ALA A 216 -11.46 16.68 -42.06
CA ALA A 216 -9.98 16.57 -42.14
C ALA A 216 -9.53 15.61 -40.99
N GLN A 217 -9.16 14.34 -41.22
CA GLN A 217 -7.82 13.83 -41.58
C GLN A 217 -6.65 14.55 -40.90
N HIS A 218 -5.91 13.83 -40.03
CA HIS A 218 -4.45 13.62 -40.13
C HIS A 218 -3.97 12.62 -39.05
N ASP A 219 -3.30 11.57 -39.55
CA ASP A 219 -2.15 10.79 -39.04
C ASP A 219 -2.15 10.24 -37.59
N LEU A 220 -2.23 8.92 -37.39
CA LEU A 220 -1.25 7.86 -37.69
C LEU A 220 0.05 7.98 -36.88
N LEU A 221 0.22 7.12 -35.87
CA LEU A 221 1.50 6.45 -35.58
C LEU A 221 1.23 5.18 -34.75
N ALA A 222 1.20 4.05 -35.47
CA ALA A 222 1.30 2.71 -34.93
C ALA A 222 2.76 2.42 -34.58
N PHE A 223 3.04 1.88 -33.39
CA PHE A 223 4.31 1.22 -33.11
C PHE A 223 4.11 -0.28 -33.11
N THR A 224 4.63 -0.92 -34.16
CA THR A 224 4.65 -2.36 -34.36
C THR A 224 5.63 -3.05 -33.42
N ARG A 225 5.19 -4.19 -32.88
CA ARG A 225 6.02 -5.19 -32.20
C ARG A 225 7.09 -5.74 -33.15
N SER A 226 8.33 -5.86 -32.68
CA SER A 226 9.31 -6.79 -33.26
C SER A 226 9.68 -7.86 -32.23
N ARG A 227 9.30 -9.11 -32.55
CA ARG A 227 9.86 -10.33 -31.97
C ARG A 227 11.07 -10.72 -32.82
N ALA A 228 12.22 -10.97 -32.19
CA ALA A 228 13.29 -11.77 -32.77
C ALA A 228 13.60 -12.96 -31.83
N ARG A 229 13.20 -14.16 -32.25
CA ARG A 229 13.92 -15.44 -32.04
C ARG A 229 14.94 -15.51 -33.20
N SER A 230 16.12 -16.13 -33.19
CA SER A 230 16.74 -17.20 -32.41
C SER A 230 18.17 -17.40 -32.97
N GLY A 231 19.10 -17.94 -32.18
CA GLY A 231 20.15 -18.83 -32.71
C GLY A 231 21.56 -18.57 -32.19
N GLY A 232 22.21 -19.61 -31.69
CA GLY A 232 23.69 -19.67 -31.63
C GLY A 232 24.29 -20.17 -30.32
N ARG A 233 24.48 -21.48 -30.23
CA ARG A 233 25.15 -22.28 -29.18
C ARG A 233 26.67 -22.03 -29.14
N SER A 234 27.27 -22.06 -27.93
CA SER A 234 28.62 -22.60 -27.56
C SER A 234 29.10 -21.82 -26.31
N GLY A 235 29.42 -22.35 -25.13
CA GLY A 235 30.06 -23.61 -24.78
C GLY A 235 31.50 -23.34 -24.28
N ARG A 236 31.72 -22.88 -23.03
CA ARG A 236 32.98 -23.15 -22.29
C ARG A 236 32.99 -22.74 -20.80
N THR A 237 33.01 -23.79 -19.97
CA THR A 237 33.94 -24.09 -18.86
C THR A 237 34.25 -23.04 -17.79
N ILE A 238 33.80 -23.38 -16.58
CA ILE A 238 34.23 -22.89 -15.26
C ILE A 238 35.73 -23.18 -15.05
N ARG A 239 36.51 -22.18 -14.63
CA ARG A 239 37.73 -22.39 -13.86
C ARG A 239 37.73 -21.47 -12.63
N ARG A 240 37.85 -22.10 -11.47
CA ARG A 240 38.24 -21.51 -10.20
C ARG A 240 39.76 -21.36 -10.15
N SER A 241 40.21 -20.25 -9.59
CA SER A 241 41.57 -19.97 -9.10
C SER A 241 41.41 -18.73 -8.22
N GLY A 242 41.90 -18.63 -6.99
CA GLY A 242 42.72 -19.45 -6.11
C GLY A 242 42.80 -18.68 -4.80
#